data_AF-A0A382X6I2-F1
#
_entry.id   AF-A0A382X6I2-F1
#
_cell.length_a   1.000
_cell.length_b   1.000
_cell.length_c   1.000
_cell.angle_alpha   90.00
_cell.angle_beta   90.00
_cell.angle_gamma   90.00
#
_symmetry.space_group_name_H-M   'P 1'
#
loop_
_entity.id
_entity.type
_entity.pdbx_description
1 polymer ?
#
loop_
_entity_poly.entity_id
_entity_poly.type
_entity_poly.pdbx_seq_one_letter_code
_entity_poly.pdbx_strand_id
1 'polypeptide(L)'
;VRRWHGLALLVLKNIESPELNIIDLAYAYFLSFIYSLTTESITITIFLSSVAWVISAFVLLKIMNLFSMSYRNMLIVLILFTFMPSSLINTGSGLREAYQLLFVNLSIYSAVLIYLYRDIRYWFLLVVSLLLVSQLHITFVVFSLFLLSATLISTRLRSVNLDRQFLLRLFLLSIPVYLLISISPLFSLLDMEQGVIASILTYQGGSAATVDRATYKMVIPDMATLGNVFSISMFIIKGFFQYLLEPMPWRMSSPVDAVLMVENSLRVILIY
;
A
#
# COMPACT_ATOMS: atom_id res chain seq x y z
N VAL A 1 5.23 -14.52 -0.40
CA VAL A 1 5.44 -15.38 -1.60
C VAL A 1 4.74 -16.72 -1.53
N ARG A 2 5.07 -17.60 -0.57
CA ARG A 2 4.53 -18.97 -0.50
C ARG A 2 3.00 -19.02 -0.47
N ARG A 3 2.36 -18.06 0.20
CA ARG A 3 0.90 -17.89 0.21
C ARG A 3 0.34 -17.71 -1.20
N TRP A 4 0.78 -16.69 -1.94
CA TRP A 4 0.26 -16.40 -3.28
C TRP A 4 0.58 -17.48 -4.31
N HIS A 5 1.78 -18.07 -4.24
CA HIS A 5 2.11 -19.21 -5.08
C HIS A 5 1.19 -20.40 -4.79
N GLY A 6 0.98 -20.75 -3.52
CA GLY A 6 0.06 -21.81 -3.12
C GLY A 6 -1.38 -21.56 -3.57
N LEU A 7 -1.88 -20.33 -3.40
CA LEU A 7 -3.22 -19.95 -3.87
C LEU A 7 -3.36 -20.04 -5.39
N ALA A 8 -2.37 -19.60 -6.15
CA ALA A 8 -2.38 -19.71 -7.60
C ALA A 8 -2.40 -21.17 -8.07
N LEU A 9 -1.71 -22.07 -7.37
CA LEU A 9 -1.76 -23.52 -7.65
C LEU A 9 -3.12 -24.14 -7.33
N LEU A 10 -3.79 -23.72 -6.26
CA LEU A 10 -5.14 -24.17 -5.94
C LEU A 10 -6.14 -23.74 -7.01
N VAL A 11 -6.05 -22.47 -7.44
CA VAL A 11 -6.85 -21.93 -8.55
C VAL A 11 -6.57 -22.68 -9.84
N LEU A 12 -5.30 -22.95 -10.17
CA LEU A 12 -4.92 -23.69 -11.38
C LEU A 12 -5.50 -25.12 -11.39
N LYS A 13 -5.58 -25.75 -10.21
CA LYS A 13 -6.11 -27.11 -10.03
C LYS A 13 -7.64 -27.15 -9.84
N ASN A 14 -8.33 -26.01 -9.95
CA ASN A 14 -9.76 -25.87 -9.68
C ASN A 14 -10.20 -26.45 -8.32
N ILE A 15 -9.36 -26.31 -7.28
CA ILE A 15 -9.68 -26.75 -5.92
C ILE A 15 -10.35 -25.59 -5.20
N GLU A 16 -11.61 -25.76 -4.80
CA GLU A 16 -12.34 -24.75 -4.03
C GLU A 16 -11.69 -24.53 -2.66
N SER A 17 -11.25 -23.30 -2.40
CA SER A 17 -10.72 -22.89 -1.10
C SER A 17 -11.76 -22.01 -0.37
N PRO A 18 -12.29 -22.44 0.79
CA PRO A 18 -13.44 -21.79 1.43
C PRO A 18 -13.15 -20.44 2.13
N GLU A 19 -11.91 -19.94 2.17
CA GLU A 19 -11.51 -18.82 3.04
C GLU A 19 -10.90 -17.59 2.33
N LEU A 20 -11.25 -17.31 1.07
CA LEU A 20 -10.61 -16.20 0.34
C LEU A 20 -11.55 -15.05 -0.02
N ASN A 21 -11.17 -13.86 0.41
CA ASN A 21 -11.75 -12.61 -0.08
C ASN A 21 -11.58 -12.50 -1.60
N ILE A 22 -12.64 -12.12 -2.30
CA ILE A 22 -12.68 -11.99 -3.79
C ILE A 22 -11.54 -11.11 -4.33
N ILE A 23 -11.17 -10.05 -3.58
CA ILE A 23 -10.11 -9.10 -3.93
C ILE A 23 -8.72 -9.75 -3.82
N ASP A 24 -8.51 -10.62 -2.82
CA ASP A 24 -7.24 -11.35 -2.68
C ASP A 24 -7.08 -12.39 -3.80
N LEU A 25 -8.20 -12.91 -4.33
CA LEU A 25 -8.21 -13.94 -5.36
C LEU A 25 -7.78 -13.41 -6.75
N ALA A 26 -7.96 -12.12 -7.03
CA ALA A 26 -7.63 -11.52 -8.33
C ALA A 26 -6.15 -11.72 -8.71
N TYR A 27 -5.23 -11.51 -7.76
CA TYR A 27 -3.80 -11.73 -7.99
C TYR A 27 -3.47 -13.22 -8.17
N ALA A 28 -4.17 -14.11 -7.44
CA ALA A 28 -3.99 -15.55 -7.58
C ALA A 28 -4.46 -16.06 -8.95
N TYR A 29 -5.59 -15.53 -9.48
CA TYR A 29 -6.06 -15.82 -10.85
C TYR A 29 -5.08 -15.34 -11.90
N PHE A 30 -4.59 -14.10 -11.77
CA PHE A 30 -3.56 -13.57 -12.67
C PHE A 30 -2.33 -14.48 -12.68
N LEU A 31 -1.83 -14.88 -11.50
CA LEU A 31 -0.65 -15.73 -11.40
C LEU A 31 -0.91 -17.16 -11.91
N SER A 32 -2.09 -17.71 -11.67
CA SER A 32 -2.53 -19.01 -12.19
C SER A 32 -2.58 -19.01 -13.73
N PHE A 33 -3.09 -17.94 -14.33
CA PHE A 33 -3.07 -17.75 -15.79
C PHE A 33 -1.64 -17.68 -16.33
N ILE A 34 -0.71 -17.03 -15.64
CA ILE A 34 0.70 -17.05 -16.04
C ILE A 34 1.29 -18.45 -15.94
N TYR A 35 0.99 -19.21 -14.88
CA TYR A 35 1.49 -20.57 -14.73
C TYR A 35 0.93 -21.53 -15.77
N SER A 36 -0.32 -21.36 -16.20
CA SER A 36 -0.91 -22.18 -17.26
C SER A 36 -0.23 -21.96 -18.62
N LEU A 37 0.29 -20.76 -18.88
CA LEU A 37 1.04 -20.43 -20.09
C LEU A 37 2.53 -20.79 -20.02
N THR A 38 3.09 -20.88 -18.82
CA THR A 38 4.53 -21.04 -18.60
C THR A 38 4.80 -22.32 -17.79
N THR A 39 5.25 -22.17 -16.54
CA THR A 39 5.48 -23.28 -15.61
C THR A 39 5.12 -22.84 -14.18
N GLU A 40 4.77 -23.80 -13.35
CA GLU A 40 4.48 -23.60 -11.92
C GLU A 40 5.77 -23.31 -11.13
N SER A 41 6.24 -22.06 -11.15
CA SER A 41 7.51 -21.70 -10.52
C SER A 41 7.44 -20.41 -9.70
N ILE A 42 7.90 -20.49 -8.45
CA ILE A 42 8.09 -19.32 -7.56
C ILE A 42 9.05 -18.31 -8.20
N THR A 43 10.04 -18.78 -8.93
CA THR A 43 11.04 -17.93 -9.59
C THR A 43 10.38 -17.00 -10.62
N ILE A 44 9.38 -17.50 -11.36
CA ILE A 44 8.62 -16.70 -12.33
C ILE A 44 7.83 -15.60 -11.61
N THR A 45 7.21 -15.91 -10.47
CA THR A 45 6.50 -14.90 -9.67
C THR A 45 7.43 -13.77 -9.21
N ILE A 46 8.60 -14.13 -8.68
CA ILE A 46 9.59 -13.16 -8.19
C ILE A 46 10.07 -12.30 -9.36
N PHE A 47 10.46 -12.93 -10.47
CA PHE A 47 10.90 -12.24 -11.68
C PHE A 47 9.86 -11.22 -12.17
N LEU A 48 8.59 -11.64 -12.31
CA LEU A 48 7.52 -10.75 -12.78
C LEU A 48 7.24 -9.60 -11.81
N SER A 49 7.30 -9.86 -10.49
CA SER A 49 7.20 -8.81 -9.46
C SER A 49 8.33 -7.79 -9.60
N SER A 50 9.57 -8.25 -9.78
CA SER A 50 10.73 -7.37 -9.99
C SER A 50 10.60 -6.55 -11.27
N VAL A 51 10.11 -7.14 -12.37
CA VAL A 51 9.84 -6.42 -13.63
C VAL A 51 8.77 -5.34 -13.42
N ALA A 52 7.66 -5.66 -12.75
CA ALA A 52 6.61 -4.68 -12.46
C ALA A 52 7.15 -3.51 -11.62
N TRP A 53 8.01 -3.79 -10.64
CA TRP A 53 8.67 -2.77 -9.84
C TRP A 53 9.60 -1.87 -10.67
N VAL A 54 10.44 -2.45 -11.54
CA VAL A 54 11.34 -1.67 -12.40
C VAL A 54 10.55 -0.75 -13.33
N ILE A 55 9.46 -1.26 -13.94
CA ILE A 55 8.57 -0.45 -14.78
C ILE A 55 7.96 0.68 -13.94
N SER A 56 7.54 0.40 -12.71
CA SER A 56 7.01 1.40 -11.79
C SER A 56 8.01 2.53 -11.51
N ALA A 57 9.29 2.19 -11.29
CA ALA A 57 10.36 3.17 -11.09
C ALA A 57 10.58 4.05 -12.34
N PHE A 58 10.51 3.46 -13.53
CA PHE A 58 10.58 4.24 -14.78
C PHE A 58 9.40 5.20 -14.96
N VAL A 59 8.18 4.77 -14.58
CA VAL A 59 7.01 5.66 -14.62
C VAL A 59 7.18 6.79 -13.62
N LEU A 60 7.68 6.52 -12.41
CA LEU A 60 7.98 7.55 -11.42
C LEU A 60 9.00 8.58 -11.93
N LEU A 61 10.07 8.12 -12.60
CA LEU A 61 11.03 9.02 -13.27
C LEU A 61 10.34 9.95 -14.28
N LYS A 62 9.42 9.43 -15.09
CA LYS A 62 8.65 10.25 -16.02
C LYS A 62 7.77 11.27 -15.31
N ILE A 63 7.13 10.89 -14.20
CA ILE A 63 6.34 11.82 -13.37
C ILE A 63 7.24 12.96 -12.83
N MET A 64 8.40 12.63 -12.27
CA MET A 64 9.31 13.64 -11.73
C MET A 64 9.84 14.60 -12.81
N ASN A 65 10.11 14.07 -14.01
CA ASN A 65 10.49 14.87 -15.17
C ASN A 65 9.35 15.82 -15.60
N LEU A 66 8.10 15.38 -15.55
CA LEU A 66 6.94 16.26 -15.83
C LEU A 66 6.82 17.42 -14.83
N PHE A 67 7.25 17.22 -13.59
CA PHE A 67 7.31 18.27 -12.57
C PHE A 67 8.60 19.10 -12.62
N SER A 68 9.48 18.88 -13.60
CA SER A 68 10.76 19.58 -13.74
C SER A 68 11.60 19.56 -12.45
N MET A 69 11.58 18.43 -11.72
CA MET A 69 12.36 18.30 -10.50
C MET A 69 13.88 18.40 -10.80
N SER A 70 14.66 18.92 -9.86
CA SER A 70 16.11 18.92 -9.99
C SER A 70 16.67 17.50 -9.88
N TYR A 71 17.81 17.23 -10.53
CA TYR A 71 18.47 15.92 -10.48
C TYR A 71 18.73 15.44 -9.04
N ARG A 72 19.14 16.35 -8.16
CA ARG A 72 19.33 16.05 -6.73
C ARG A 72 18.03 15.56 -6.08
N ASN A 73 16.91 16.22 -6.35
CA ASN A 73 15.62 15.84 -5.77
C ASN A 73 15.10 14.53 -6.37
N MET A 74 15.30 14.31 -7.68
CA MET A 74 14.97 13.05 -8.33
C MET A 74 15.73 11.88 -7.71
N LEU A 75 17.04 12.05 -7.45
CA LEU A 75 17.85 11.05 -6.78
C LEU A 75 17.35 10.76 -5.37
N ILE A 76 17.02 11.79 -4.58
CA ILE A 76 16.46 11.60 -3.23
C ILE A 76 15.16 10.80 -3.31
N VAL A 77 14.24 11.16 -4.19
CA VAL A 77 12.96 10.44 -4.35
C VAL A 77 13.18 9.00 -4.82
N LEU A 78 14.13 8.73 -5.73
CA LEU A 78 14.47 7.37 -6.15
C LEU A 78 15.10 6.55 -5.03
N ILE A 79 15.97 7.15 -4.23
CA ILE A 79 16.55 6.50 -3.06
C ILE A 79 15.43 6.16 -2.07
N LEU A 80 14.52 7.10 -1.79
CA LEU A 80 13.37 6.85 -0.91
C LEU A 80 12.44 5.77 -1.49
N PHE A 81 12.21 5.77 -2.80
CA PHE A 81 11.38 4.78 -3.47
C PHE A 81 12.02 3.38 -3.43
N THR A 82 13.34 3.29 -3.59
CA THR A 82 14.08 2.03 -3.67
C THR A 82 14.37 1.46 -2.29
N PHE A 83 14.87 2.30 -1.38
CA PHE A 83 15.22 1.93 -0.01
C PHE A 83 14.06 2.09 0.95
N MET A 84 12.85 2.40 0.45
CA MET A 84 11.69 2.15 1.28
C MET A 84 11.68 0.64 1.60
N PRO A 85 11.68 0.25 2.85
CA PRO A 85 11.90 -1.13 3.28
C PRO A 85 10.70 -2.02 2.98
N SER A 86 9.50 -1.44 2.97
CA SER A 86 8.34 -2.07 2.35
C SER A 86 8.60 -2.37 0.86
N SER A 87 9.34 -1.53 0.14
CA SER A 87 9.81 -1.82 -1.21
C SER A 87 10.89 -2.92 -1.19
N LEU A 88 11.94 -2.85 -0.37
CA LEU A 88 13.02 -3.87 -0.35
C LEU A 88 12.55 -5.28 0.06
N ILE A 89 11.73 -5.38 1.11
CA ILE A 89 11.24 -6.66 1.65
C ILE A 89 10.18 -7.25 0.71
N ASN A 90 9.32 -6.39 0.12
CA ASN A 90 8.22 -6.86 -0.72
C ASN A 90 8.55 -6.97 -2.22
N THR A 91 9.66 -6.41 -2.72
CA THR A 91 10.04 -6.50 -4.15
C THR A 91 10.86 -7.72 -4.50
N GLY A 92 11.64 -8.26 -3.54
CA GLY A 92 12.32 -9.55 -3.66
C GLY A 92 11.39 -10.76 -3.50
N SER A 93 10.13 -10.51 -3.14
CA SER A 93 9.12 -11.51 -2.93
C SER A 93 8.07 -11.40 -4.06
N GLY A 94 7.66 -12.52 -4.66
CA GLY A 94 6.60 -12.56 -5.68
C GLY A 94 5.27 -12.11 -5.11
N LEU A 95 5.06 -10.80 -5.09
CA LEU A 95 4.09 -10.10 -4.27
C LEU A 95 3.27 -9.14 -5.13
N ARG A 96 2.00 -8.97 -4.76
CA ARG A 96 1.05 -8.09 -5.46
C ARG A 96 1.40 -6.62 -5.31
N GLU A 97 2.17 -6.28 -4.27
CA GLU A 97 2.54 -4.94 -3.86
C GLU A 97 3.36 -4.22 -4.96
N ALA A 98 4.19 -4.94 -5.72
CA ALA A 98 4.91 -4.37 -6.86
C ALA A 98 3.95 -3.91 -7.98
N TYR A 99 2.87 -4.67 -8.22
CA TYR A 99 1.83 -4.32 -9.19
C TYR A 99 0.96 -3.16 -8.70
N GLN A 100 0.66 -3.13 -7.40
CA GLN A 100 -0.05 -2.00 -6.79
C GLN A 100 0.75 -0.70 -7.01
N LEU A 101 2.06 -0.70 -6.74
CA LEU A 101 2.94 0.44 -7.00
C LEU A 101 2.94 0.85 -8.47
N LEU A 102 3.04 -0.12 -9.39
CA LEU A 102 3.01 0.13 -10.83
C LEU A 102 1.71 0.85 -11.25
N PHE A 103 0.56 0.34 -10.85
CA PHE A 103 -0.72 0.92 -11.25
C PHE A 103 -1.03 2.25 -10.56
N VAL A 104 -0.58 2.44 -9.31
CA VAL A 104 -0.60 3.77 -8.65
C VAL A 104 0.23 4.77 -9.45
N ASN A 105 1.47 4.44 -9.81
CA ASN A 105 2.31 5.36 -10.60
C ASN A 105 1.72 5.62 -12.00
N LEU A 106 1.20 4.60 -12.68
CA LEU A 106 0.55 4.77 -13.99
C LEU A 106 -0.71 5.65 -13.91
N SER A 107 -1.53 5.49 -12.88
CA SER A 107 -2.73 6.31 -12.68
C SER A 107 -2.38 7.77 -12.39
N ILE A 108 -1.39 8.04 -11.53
CA ILE A 108 -0.90 9.41 -11.27
C ILE A 108 -0.31 10.02 -12.54
N TYR A 109 0.54 9.27 -13.25
CA TYR A 109 1.12 9.71 -14.51
C TYR A 109 0.04 10.09 -15.53
N SER A 110 -0.97 9.23 -15.69
CA SER A 110 -2.11 9.47 -16.59
C SER A 110 -2.89 10.70 -16.18
N ALA A 111 -3.20 10.86 -14.88
CA ALA A 111 -3.92 12.03 -14.37
C ALA A 111 -3.17 13.34 -14.67
N VAL A 112 -1.85 13.36 -14.48
CA VAL A 112 -1.00 14.52 -14.80
C VAL A 112 -1.00 14.80 -16.31
N LEU A 113 -0.87 13.78 -17.15
CA LEU A 113 -0.89 13.96 -18.60
C LEU A 113 -2.24 14.42 -19.14
N ILE A 114 -3.35 13.90 -18.59
CA ILE A 114 -4.71 14.40 -18.87
C ILE A 114 -4.78 15.88 -18.53
N TYR A 115 -4.29 16.26 -17.34
CA TYR A 115 -4.31 17.64 -16.89
C TYR A 115 -3.48 18.55 -17.79
N LEU A 116 -2.28 18.14 -18.21
CA LEU A 116 -1.35 18.96 -19.00
C LEU A 116 -1.72 19.02 -20.49
N TYR A 117 -1.93 17.86 -21.12
CA TYR A 117 -2.03 17.74 -22.58
C TYR A 117 -3.45 17.54 -23.11
N ARG A 118 -4.45 17.27 -22.25
CA ARG A 118 -5.87 17.04 -22.64
C ARG A 118 -6.07 15.90 -23.65
N ASP A 119 -5.17 14.94 -23.69
CA ASP A 119 -5.25 13.82 -24.62
C ASP A 119 -6.13 12.70 -24.06
N ILE A 120 -7.12 12.29 -24.85
CA ILE A 120 -8.12 11.28 -24.49
C ILE A 120 -7.52 9.89 -24.25
N ARG A 121 -6.38 9.58 -24.87
CA ARG A 121 -5.71 8.28 -24.73
C ARG A 121 -5.31 8.01 -23.27
N TYR A 122 -4.96 9.05 -22.53
CA TYR A 122 -4.60 8.92 -21.12
C TYR A 122 -5.80 8.69 -20.21
N TRP A 123 -7.02 9.01 -20.63
CA TRP A 123 -8.23 8.62 -19.89
C TRP A 123 -8.41 7.10 -19.88
N PHE A 124 -8.18 6.45 -21.01
CA PHE A 124 -8.21 4.99 -21.08
C PHE A 124 -7.16 4.37 -20.15
N LEU A 125 -5.92 4.87 -20.20
CA LEU A 125 -4.85 4.40 -19.31
C LEU A 125 -5.17 4.65 -17.82
N LEU A 126 -5.76 5.80 -17.49
CA LEU A 126 -6.21 6.11 -16.12
C LEU A 126 -7.25 5.09 -15.65
N VAL A 127 -8.34 4.90 -16.40
CA VAL A 127 -9.44 4.00 -16.02
C VAL A 127 -8.93 2.56 -15.85
N VAL A 128 -8.14 2.06 -16.80
CA VAL A 128 -7.56 0.71 -16.71
C VAL A 128 -6.66 0.58 -15.48
N SER A 129 -5.79 1.56 -15.22
CA SER A 129 -4.90 1.51 -14.06
C SER A 129 -5.67 1.54 -12.73
N LEU A 130 -6.73 2.35 -12.65
CA LEU A 130 -7.59 2.44 -11.46
C LEU A 130 -8.37 1.16 -11.19
N LEU A 131 -8.90 0.50 -12.23
CA LEU A 131 -9.58 -0.79 -12.09
C LEU A 131 -8.61 -1.87 -11.62
N LEU A 132 -7.43 -1.96 -12.22
CA LEU A 132 -6.41 -2.96 -11.88
C LEU A 132 -5.90 -2.79 -10.45
N VAL A 133 -5.59 -1.56 -10.01
CA VAL A 133 -5.12 -1.33 -8.64
C VAL A 133 -6.20 -1.64 -7.60
N SER A 134 -7.46 -1.31 -7.89
CA SER A 134 -8.61 -1.58 -7.02
C SER A 134 -8.86 -3.08 -6.81
N GLN A 135 -8.62 -3.90 -7.85
CA GLN A 135 -8.72 -5.35 -7.74
C GLN A 135 -7.64 -5.98 -6.86
N LEU A 136 -6.51 -5.29 -6.64
CA LEU A 136 -5.41 -5.83 -5.84
C LEU A 136 -5.52 -5.52 -4.34
N HIS A 137 -6.28 -4.49 -3.96
CA HIS A 137 -6.49 -4.12 -2.56
C HIS A 137 -7.69 -3.16 -2.37
N ILE A 138 -8.46 -3.38 -1.31
CA ILE A 138 -9.67 -2.58 -1.00
C ILE A 138 -9.38 -1.09 -0.82
N THR A 139 -8.27 -0.72 -0.18
CA THR A 139 -7.91 0.70 0.03
C THR A 139 -7.71 1.45 -1.27
N PHE A 140 -7.31 0.75 -2.34
CA PHE A 140 -7.11 1.37 -3.64
C PHE A 140 -8.42 1.65 -4.38
N VAL A 141 -9.56 1.08 -3.97
CA VAL A 141 -10.88 1.50 -4.45
C VAL A 141 -11.13 2.97 -4.09
N VAL A 142 -10.84 3.32 -2.84
CA VAL A 142 -11.01 4.70 -2.33
C VAL A 142 -10.03 5.65 -3.00
N PHE A 143 -8.76 5.25 -3.12
CA PHE A 143 -7.77 5.98 -3.90
C PHE A 143 -8.22 6.23 -5.34
N SER A 144 -8.83 5.23 -5.98
CA SER A 144 -9.28 5.32 -7.37
C SER A 144 -10.42 6.31 -7.53
N LEU A 145 -11.42 6.26 -6.65
CA LEU A 145 -12.51 7.23 -6.63
C LEU A 145 -11.99 8.65 -6.40
N PHE A 146 -11.07 8.81 -5.45
CA PHE A 146 -10.45 10.10 -5.16
C PHE A 146 -9.68 10.64 -6.37
N LEU A 147 -8.78 9.86 -6.96
CA LEU A 147 -7.94 10.31 -8.06
C LEU A 147 -8.76 10.60 -9.32
N LEU A 148 -9.77 9.80 -9.62
CA LEU A 148 -10.69 10.04 -10.74
C LEU A 148 -11.45 11.36 -10.55
N SER A 149 -12.01 11.57 -9.34
CA SER A 149 -12.73 12.79 -8.99
C SER A 149 -11.83 14.01 -9.06
N ALA A 150 -10.62 13.93 -8.48
CA ALA A 150 -9.62 14.98 -8.56
C ALA A 150 -9.26 15.30 -10.03
N THR A 151 -9.07 14.29 -10.88
CA THR A 151 -8.72 14.50 -12.30
C THR A 151 -9.87 15.18 -13.07
N LEU A 152 -11.11 14.74 -12.87
CA LEU A 152 -12.31 15.37 -13.47
C LEU A 152 -12.46 16.83 -13.03
N ILE A 153 -12.29 17.08 -11.73
CA ILE A 153 -12.36 18.43 -11.17
C ILE A 153 -11.22 19.27 -11.74
N SER A 154 -9.96 18.83 -11.63
CA SER A 154 -8.79 19.58 -12.12
C SER A 154 -8.87 19.92 -13.61
N THR A 155 -9.38 19.01 -14.45
CA THR A 155 -9.57 19.28 -15.88
C THR A 155 -10.65 20.33 -16.14
N ARG A 156 -11.75 20.30 -15.37
CA ARG A 156 -12.83 21.30 -15.46
C ARG A 156 -12.36 22.66 -14.94
N LEU A 157 -11.72 22.67 -13.78
CA LEU A 157 -11.24 23.87 -13.11
C LEU A 157 -10.06 24.54 -13.82
N ARG A 158 -9.28 23.83 -14.64
CA ARG A 158 -8.23 24.44 -15.48
C ARG A 158 -8.76 25.51 -16.45
N SER A 159 -10.05 25.44 -16.82
CA SER A 159 -10.69 26.45 -17.67
C SER A 159 -11.20 27.69 -16.93
N VAL A 160 -11.19 27.66 -15.60
CA VAL A 160 -11.71 28.71 -14.73
C VAL A 160 -10.54 29.29 -13.96
N ASN A 161 -10.42 30.62 -13.86
CA ASN A 161 -9.46 31.28 -12.98
C ASN A 161 -9.87 31.06 -11.52
N LEU A 162 -9.68 29.84 -11.01
CA LEU A 162 -9.95 29.52 -9.62
C LEU A 162 -8.73 29.81 -8.77
N ASP A 163 -9.00 30.51 -7.67
CA ASP A 163 -8.01 30.85 -6.68
C ASP A 163 -7.32 29.57 -6.15
N ARG A 164 -5.99 29.58 -6.11
CA ARG A 164 -5.15 28.47 -5.63
C ARG A 164 -5.56 28.03 -4.22
N GLN A 165 -6.11 28.94 -3.41
CA GLN A 165 -6.64 28.64 -2.09
C GLN A 165 -7.92 27.80 -2.09
N PHE A 166 -8.72 27.84 -3.16
CA PHE A 166 -9.93 27.02 -3.29
C PHE A 166 -9.57 25.55 -3.57
N LEU A 167 -8.59 25.31 -4.44
CA LEU A 167 -8.08 23.96 -4.72
C LEU A 167 -7.44 23.31 -3.48
N LEU A 168 -6.68 24.10 -2.72
CA LEU A 168 -6.03 23.63 -1.49
C LEU A 168 -7.07 23.31 -0.41
N ARG A 169 -8.14 24.12 -0.31
CA ARG A 169 -9.29 23.82 0.56
C ARG A 169 -10.01 22.55 0.15
N LEU A 170 -10.26 22.34 -1.15
CA LEU A 170 -10.91 21.12 -1.65
C LEU A 170 -10.07 19.86 -1.38
N PHE A 171 -8.76 19.94 -1.57
CA PHE A 171 -7.82 18.86 -1.22
C PHE A 171 -7.87 18.57 0.29
N LEU A 172 -7.78 19.60 1.13
CA LEU A 172 -7.87 19.43 2.59
C LEU A 172 -9.23 18.89 3.05
N LEU A 173 -10.32 19.15 2.32
CA LEU A 173 -11.66 18.65 2.62
C LEU A 173 -11.85 17.18 2.23
N SER A 174 -11.06 16.67 1.29
CA SER A 174 -11.09 15.25 0.91
C SER A 174 -10.52 14.32 1.98
N ILE A 175 -9.60 14.81 2.81
CA ILE A 175 -8.97 14.08 3.92
C ILE A 175 -10.00 13.70 5.01
N PRO A 176 -10.81 14.63 5.56
CA PRO A 176 -11.84 14.28 6.53
C PRO A 176 -12.98 13.44 5.94
N VAL A 177 -13.32 13.62 4.65
CA VAL A 177 -14.29 12.74 3.97
C VAL A 177 -13.74 11.32 3.85
N TYR A 178 -12.46 11.17 3.51
CA TYR A 178 -11.76 9.88 3.52
C TYR A 178 -11.77 9.24 4.91
N LEU A 179 -11.47 10.00 5.96
CA LEU A 179 -11.53 9.52 7.33
C LEU A 179 -12.96 9.07 7.67
N LEU A 180 -13.99 9.88 7.38
CA LEU A 180 -15.38 9.54 7.66
C LEU A 180 -15.86 8.26 6.94
N ILE A 181 -15.50 8.07 5.67
CA ILE A 181 -15.86 6.86 4.91
C ILE A 181 -15.08 5.64 5.44
N SER A 182 -13.81 5.80 5.80
CA SER A 182 -12.98 4.71 6.32
C SER A 182 -13.42 4.25 7.72
N ILE A 183 -14.07 5.13 8.50
CA ILE A 183 -14.61 4.81 9.82
C ILE A 183 -16.05 4.25 9.73
N SER A 184 -16.75 4.38 8.59
CA SER A 184 -18.16 3.95 8.49
C SER A 184 -18.39 2.43 8.69
N PRO A 185 -17.50 1.50 8.27
CA PRO A 185 -17.61 0.09 8.61
C PRO A 185 -17.29 -0.20 10.09
N LEU A 186 -16.57 0.71 10.74
CA LEU A 186 -16.22 0.64 12.16
C LEU A 186 -17.45 0.93 13.05
N PHE A 187 -18.37 1.78 12.57
CA PHE A 187 -19.61 2.16 13.27
C PHE A 187 -20.77 1.18 13.08
N SER A 188 -20.65 0.15 12.24
CA SER A 188 -21.70 -0.90 12.15
C SER A 188 -21.48 -2.08 13.11
N LEU A 189 -20.38 -2.08 13.87
CA LEU A 189 -19.97 -3.12 14.82
C LEU A 189 -19.98 -2.59 16.28
N LEU A 190 -20.93 -1.71 16.62
CA LEU A 190 -21.02 -0.99 17.91
C LEU A 190 -21.41 -1.89 19.09
N ASP A 191 -20.57 -2.87 19.40
CA ASP A 191 -20.07 -3.07 20.76
C ASP A 191 -18.69 -2.39 20.80
N MET A 192 -18.62 -1.06 20.87
CA MET A 192 -17.36 -0.31 20.65
C MET A 192 -16.18 -0.79 21.51
N GLU A 193 -16.45 -1.24 22.72
CA GLU A 193 -15.41 -1.77 23.61
C GLU A 193 -14.92 -3.15 23.15
N GLN A 194 -15.84 -4.07 22.85
CA GLN A 194 -15.48 -5.43 22.43
C GLN A 194 -15.01 -5.48 20.97
N GLY A 195 -15.58 -4.68 20.08
CA GLY A 195 -15.26 -4.65 18.65
C GLY A 195 -13.90 -4.04 18.36
N VAL A 196 -13.51 -2.96 19.05
CA VAL A 196 -12.17 -2.38 18.92
C VAL A 196 -11.13 -3.33 19.52
N ILE A 197 -11.39 -3.88 20.70
CA ILE A 197 -10.47 -4.83 21.33
C ILE A 197 -10.37 -6.11 20.48
N ALA A 198 -11.49 -6.66 19.99
CA ALA A 198 -11.50 -7.82 19.09
C ALA A 198 -10.80 -7.54 17.76
N SER A 199 -10.93 -6.33 17.19
CA SER A 199 -10.21 -5.94 15.97
C SER A 199 -8.71 -5.83 16.21
N ILE A 200 -8.30 -5.22 17.34
CA ILE A 200 -6.89 -5.18 17.76
C ILE A 200 -6.37 -6.61 17.94
N LEU A 201 -7.10 -7.48 18.64
CA LEU A 201 -6.73 -8.87 18.87
C LEU A 201 -6.68 -9.71 17.60
N THR A 202 -7.63 -9.51 16.68
CA THR A 202 -7.68 -10.23 15.39
C THR A 202 -6.52 -9.78 14.50
N TYR A 203 -6.26 -8.47 14.42
CA TYR A 203 -5.09 -7.94 13.71
C TYR A 203 -3.78 -8.41 14.36
N GLN A 204 -3.73 -8.40 15.69
CA GLN A 204 -2.59 -8.87 16.48
C GLN A 204 -2.30 -10.35 16.25
N GLY A 205 -3.33 -11.20 16.38
CA GLY A 205 -3.28 -12.65 16.21
C GLY A 205 -2.96 -13.05 14.77
N GLY A 206 -3.54 -12.37 13.78
CA GLY A 206 -3.19 -12.56 12.37
C GLY A 206 -1.73 -12.21 12.08
N SER A 207 -1.21 -11.14 12.67
CA SER A 207 0.21 -10.75 12.54
C SER A 207 1.16 -11.58 13.41
N ALA A 208 0.69 -12.23 14.48
CA ALA A 208 1.49 -13.16 15.28
C ALA A 208 1.59 -14.56 14.64
N ALA A 209 0.56 -14.98 13.90
CA ALA A 209 0.55 -16.22 13.13
C ALA A 209 1.52 -16.15 11.93
N THR A 210 1.83 -14.95 11.43
CA THR A 210 2.91 -14.73 10.47
C THR A 210 4.24 -14.63 11.24
N VAL A 211 5.01 -15.72 11.27
CA VAL A 211 6.39 -15.72 11.78
C VAL A 211 7.28 -14.96 10.81
N ASP A 212 7.15 -13.63 10.79
CA ASP A 212 7.98 -12.74 9.98
C ASP A 212 8.85 -11.89 10.91
N ARG A 213 10.15 -11.88 10.66
CA ARG A 213 11.17 -11.31 11.58
C ARG A 213 11.08 -9.80 11.73
N ALA A 214 10.32 -9.13 10.86
CA ALA A 214 9.97 -7.71 10.97
C ALA A 214 8.83 -7.44 11.98
N THR A 215 8.20 -8.48 12.53
CA THR A 215 7.12 -8.36 13.50
C THR A 215 7.72 -8.29 14.90
N TYR A 216 8.35 -7.18 15.26
CA TYR A 216 8.82 -6.98 16.62
C TYR A 216 7.64 -6.66 17.54
N LYS A 217 6.97 -7.72 17.99
CA LYS A 217 5.92 -7.65 19.00
C LYS A 217 6.44 -8.24 20.29
N MET A 218 6.50 -7.40 21.33
CA MET A 218 6.96 -7.81 22.66
C MET A 218 5.86 -8.52 23.45
N VAL A 219 4.59 -8.18 23.23
CA VAL A 219 3.44 -8.77 23.93
C VAL A 219 2.20 -8.62 23.04
N ILE A 220 1.52 -9.72 22.73
CA ILE A 220 0.14 -9.66 22.23
C ILE A 220 -0.70 -9.34 23.46
N PRO A 221 -1.36 -8.17 23.53
CA PRO A 221 -2.21 -7.85 24.67
C PRO A 221 -3.41 -8.82 24.66
N ASP A 222 -3.77 -9.39 25.80
CA ASP A 222 -5.03 -10.13 25.94
C ASP A 222 -6.19 -9.17 26.24
N MET A 223 -7.44 -9.63 26.08
CA MET A 223 -8.67 -8.87 26.42
C MET A 223 -8.58 -8.17 27.80
N ALA A 224 -8.01 -8.85 28.80
CA ALA A 224 -7.84 -8.31 30.16
C ALA A 224 -6.87 -7.11 30.24
N THR A 225 -5.93 -7.00 29.29
CA THR A 225 -4.92 -5.92 29.25
C THR A 225 -5.34 -4.72 28.42
N LEU A 226 -6.37 -4.86 27.57
CA LEU A 226 -6.93 -3.80 26.72
C LEU A 226 -8.29 -3.27 27.21
N GLY A 227 -8.81 -3.78 28.34
CA GLY A 227 -10.17 -3.56 28.83
C GLY A 227 -10.49 -2.16 29.37
N ASN A 228 -9.67 -1.14 29.07
CA ASN A 228 -9.98 0.26 29.40
C ASN A 228 -9.32 1.21 28.38
N VAL A 229 -9.98 2.31 28.04
CA VAL A 229 -9.49 3.41 27.16
C VAL A 229 -8.06 3.85 27.47
N PHE A 230 -7.67 3.90 28.75
CA PHE A 230 -6.30 4.24 29.14
C PHE A 230 -5.27 3.22 28.63
N SER A 231 -5.59 1.92 28.75
CA SER A 231 -4.72 0.83 28.27
C SER A 231 -4.62 0.81 26.74
N ILE A 232 -5.71 1.12 26.03
CA ILE A 232 -5.73 1.28 24.58
C ILE A 232 -4.85 2.46 24.15
N SER A 233 -4.93 3.58 24.88
CA SER A 233 -4.11 4.77 24.60
C SER A 233 -2.61 4.48 24.78
N MET A 234 -2.25 3.80 25.87
CA MET A 234 -0.86 3.38 26.10
C MET A 234 -0.39 2.34 25.08
N PHE A 235 -1.27 1.44 24.63
CA PHE A 235 -0.99 0.50 23.56
C PHE A 235 -0.67 1.21 22.23
N ILE A 236 -1.46 2.23 21.86
CA ILE A 236 -1.22 3.03 20.64
C ILE A 236 0.12 3.76 20.74
N ILE A 237 0.40 4.43 21.87
CA ILE A 237 1.66 5.15 22.08
C ILE A 237 2.85 4.17 21.98
N LYS A 238 2.78 3.04 22.66
CA LYS A 238 3.83 2.02 22.62
C LYS A 238 3.99 1.44 21.21
N GLY A 239 2.90 1.10 20.54
CA GLY A 239 2.91 0.59 19.17
C GLY A 239 3.51 1.58 18.17
N PHE A 240 3.25 2.88 18.37
CA PHE A 240 3.87 3.95 17.58
C PHE A 240 5.39 4.01 17.76
N PHE A 241 5.89 3.97 18.99
CA PHE A 241 7.33 3.91 19.26
C PHE A 241 7.98 2.64 18.74
N GLN A 242 7.29 1.49 18.86
CA GLN A 242 7.79 0.23 18.33
C GLN A 242 7.87 0.26 16.80
N TYR A 243 6.84 0.79 16.14
CA TYR A 243 6.83 0.97 14.69
C TYR A 243 7.92 1.94 14.20
N LEU A 244 8.24 2.97 14.99
CA LEU A 244 9.24 3.97 14.63
C LEU A 244 10.68 3.56 14.93
N LEU A 245 10.91 2.68 15.91
CA LEU A 245 12.25 2.48 16.47
C LEU A 245 12.70 1.01 16.59
N GLU A 246 11.80 0.03 16.48
CA GLU A 246 12.22 -1.38 16.53
C GLU A 246 12.66 -1.89 15.14
N PRO A 247 13.79 -2.59 15.00
CA PRO A 247 14.64 -3.11 16.07
C PRO A 247 15.54 -2.06 16.67
N MET A 248 15.57 -2.00 18.00
CA MET A 248 16.53 -1.19 18.74
C MET A 248 17.94 -1.80 18.63
N PRO A 249 19.01 -1.00 18.75
CA PRO A 249 20.39 -1.47 18.60
C PRO A 249 20.74 -2.71 19.45
N TRP A 250 20.17 -2.81 20.65
CA TRP A 250 20.40 -3.91 21.59
C TRP A 250 19.52 -5.15 21.35
N ARG A 251 18.65 -5.15 20.33
CA ARG A 251 17.75 -6.25 19.96
C ARG A 251 18.05 -6.84 18.59
N MET A 252 19.14 -6.39 17.95
CA MET A 252 19.58 -6.91 16.67
C MET A 252 20.15 -8.31 16.83
N SER A 253 19.48 -9.28 16.23
CA SER A 253 19.86 -10.70 16.19
C SER A 253 20.48 -11.09 14.84
N SER A 254 20.29 -10.26 13.81
CA SER A 254 20.74 -10.52 12.45
C SER A 254 21.19 -9.25 11.71
N PRO A 255 21.98 -9.38 10.63
CA PRO A 255 22.36 -8.24 9.78
C PRO A 255 21.16 -7.55 9.11
N VAL A 256 20.06 -8.28 8.90
CA VAL A 256 18.80 -7.74 8.35
C VAL A 256 18.18 -6.76 9.35
N ASP A 257 18.31 -7.02 10.65
CA ASP A 257 17.79 -6.15 11.70
C ASP A 257 18.50 -4.79 11.70
N ALA A 258 19.79 -4.75 11.36
CA ALA A 258 20.54 -3.50 11.24
C ALA A 258 20.02 -2.63 10.08
N VAL A 259 19.60 -3.24 8.97
CA VAL A 259 18.98 -2.52 7.85
C VAL A 259 17.63 -1.92 8.25
N LEU A 260 16.82 -2.68 8.99
CA LEU A 260 15.52 -2.23 9.50
C LEU A 260 15.66 -1.08 10.52
N MET A 261 16.69 -1.11 11.38
CA MET A 261 16.97 -0.03 12.32
C MET A 261 17.32 1.28 11.61
N VAL A 262 18.14 1.21 10.55
CA VAL A 262 18.50 2.38 9.74
C VAL A 262 17.27 2.96 9.04
N GLU A 263 16.42 2.11 8.46
CA GLU A 263 15.11 2.49 7.93
C GLU A 263 14.31 3.33 8.92
N ASN A 264 14.24 2.84 10.16
CA ASN A 264 13.31 3.35 11.15
C ASN A 264 13.83 4.68 11.71
N SER A 265 15.16 4.77 11.85
CA SER A 265 15.86 6.03 12.12
C SER A 265 15.63 7.06 11.02
N LEU A 266 15.72 6.67 9.74
CA LEU A 266 15.42 7.56 8.61
C LEU A 266 13.96 8.01 8.61
N ARG A 267 13.01 7.12 8.96
CA ARG A 267 11.59 7.46 9.10
C ARG A 267 11.37 8.52 10.18
N VAL A 268 12.02 8.39 11.34
CA VAL A 268 11.96 9.40 12.41
C VAL A 268 12.53 10.73 11.95
N ILE A 269 13.69 10.72 11.29
CA ILE A 269 14.35 11.93 10.76
C ILE A 269 13.52 12.61 9.67
N LEU A 270 12.69 11.87 8.92
CA LEU A 270 11.87 12.44 7.84
C LEU A 270 10.52 12.98 8.33
N ILE A 271 10.06 12.55 9.51
CA ILE A 271 8.82 13.05 10.13
C ILE A 271 9.07 14.37 10.89
N TYR A 272 10.32 14.67 11.25
CA TYR A 272 10.75 15.85 12.02
C TYR A 272 11.73 16.74 11.25
#